data_AF-A0A7Y0X3W5-F1
#
_entry.id   AF-A0A7Y0X3W5-F1
#
_cell.length_a   1.000
_cell.length_b   1.000
_cell.length_c   1.000
_cell.angle_alpha   90.00
_cell.angle_beta   90.00
_cell.angle_gamma   90.00
#
_symmetry.space_group_name_H-M   'P 1'
#
loop_
_entity.id
_entity.type
_entity.pdbx_description
1 polymer ?
#
loop_
_entity_poly.entity_id
_entity_poly.type
_entity_poly.pdbx_seq_one_letter_code
_entity_poly.pdbx_strand_id
1 'polypeptide(L)'
;NNRIQQVNRFAQQLLGYPQMSMLGHHLHEFYCDSKAMNPRQVLLQPDPDMKGVWRREIEYRHTNGEAVWVRENIRPLTESGQVLIVGEDIS
;
A
#
# COMPACT_ATOMS: atom_id res chain seq x y z
N ASN A 1 -11.04 -7.84 7.16
CA ASN A 1 -9.95 -7.07 7.80
C ASN A 1 -8.93 -6.60 6.77
N ASN A 2 -9.13 -5.39 6.22
CA ASN A 2 -8.22 -4.75 5.26
C ASN A 2 -7.31 -3.76 5.98
N ARG A 3 -6.70 -4.22 7.08
CA ARG A 3 -5.93 -3.42 8.04
C ARG A 3 -4.46 -3.81 7.93
N ILE A 4 -3.56 -2.86 8.15
CA ILE A 4 -2.11 -3.08 8.11
C ILE A 4 -1.73 -3.96 9.31
N GLN A 5 -1.17 -5.13 9.03
CA GLN A 5 -0.73 -6.08 10.06
C GLN A 5 0.77 -5.98 10.34
N GLN A 6 1.53 -5.51 9.35
CA GLN A 6 2.97 -5.34 9.44
C GLN A 6 3.41 -4.21 8.49
N VAL A 7 4.45 -3.49 8.88
CA VAL A 7 5.09 -2.47 8.05
C VAL A 7 6.60 -2.57 8.24
N ASN A 8 7.36 -2.47 7.15
CA ASN A 8 8.82 -2.52 7.22
C ASN A 8 9.40 -1.16 7.65
N ARG A 9 10.71 -1.11 7.93
CA ARG A 9 11.39 0.15 8.32
C ARG A 9 11.38 1.17 7.18
N PHE A 10 11.54 0.71 5.94
CA PHE A 10 11.57 1.60 4.79
C PHE A 10 10.28 2.40 4.63
N ALA A 11 9.11 1.77 4.71
CA ALA A 11 7.82 2.45 4.62
C ALA A 11 7.60 3.46 5.76
N GLN A 12 8.08 3.16 6.98
CA GLN A 12 8.04 4.12 8.08
C GLN A 12 8.88 5.36 7.80
N GLN A 13 10.08 5.18 7.22
CA GLN A 13 10.97 6.29 6.86
C GLN A 13 10.42 7.08 5.67
N LEU A 14 9.88 6.38 4.67
CA LEU A 14 9.33 6.97 3.45
C LEU A 14 8.07 7.80 3.72
N LEU A 15 7.25 7.41 4.70
CA LEU A 15 6.00 8.10 5.03
C LEU A 15 6.08 8.96 6.30
N GLY A 16 7.15 8.79 7.08
CA GLY A 16 7.37 9.50 8.33
C GLY A 16 6.50 9.02 9.50
N TYR A 17 5.66 7.98 9.33
CA TYR A 17 4.84 7.45 10.42
C TYR A 17 5.61 6.38 11.22
N PRO A 18 5.52 6.42 12.56
CA PRO A 18 5.98 5.30 13.37
C PRO A 18 5.07 4.08 13.13
N GLN A 19 5.65 2.88 13.22
CA GLN A 19 4.92 1.61 13.03
C GLN A 19 3.58 1.55 13.76
N MET A 20 3.54 1.96 15.04
CA MET A 20 2.34 1.89 15.88
C MET A 20 1.19 2.77 15.38
N SER A 21 1.47 3.84 14.63
CA SER A 21 0.44 4.70 14.03
C SER A 21 -0.11 4.12 12.72
N MET A 22 0.52 3.09 12.16
CA MET A 22 0.09 2.43 10.93
C MET A 22 -0.61 1.11 11.21
N LEU A 23 -0.13 0.33 12.18
CA LEU A 23 -0.71 -0.97 12.50
C LEU A 23 -2.19 -0.85 12.88
N GLY A 24 -3.01 -1.76 12.36
CA GLY A 24 -4.44 -1.78 12.59
C GLY A 24 -5.23 -0.74 11.78
N HIS A 25 -4.61 0.26 11.17
CA HIS A 25 -5.29 1.21 10.29
C HIS A 25 -5.49 0.66 8.88
N HIS A 26 -6.43 1.22 8.15
CA HIS A 26 -6.60 0.90 6.74
C HIS A 26 -5.56 1.67 5.91
N LEU A 27 -4.94 1.01 4.94
CA LEU A 27 -3.90 1.63 4.11
C LEU A 27 -4.39 2.88 3.35
N HIS A 28 -5.68 2.93 3.00
CA HIS A 28 -6.28 4.09 2.33
C HIS A 28 -6.32 5.38 3.16
N GLU A 29 -6.17 5.29 4.49
CA GLU A 29 -6.09 6.45 5.38
C GLU A 29 -4.81 7.26 5.13
N PHE A 30 -3.80 6.63 4.52
CA PHE A 30 -2.50 7.23 4.21
C PHE A 30 -2.39 7.72 2.76
N TYR A 31 -3.44 7.56 1.94
CA TYR A 31 -3.43 8.05 0.56
C TYR A 31 -3.77 9.54 0.50
N CYS A 32 -3.25 10.23 -0.50
CA CYS A 32 -3.70 11.60 -0.81
C CYS A 32 -5.13 11.58 -1.38
N ASP A 33 -5.44 10.66 -2.30
CA ASP A 33 -6.78 10.49 -2.86
C ASP A 33 -7.64 9.50 -2.05
N SER A 34 -8.65 10.03 -1.37
CA SER A 34 -9.65 9.26 -0.61
C SER A 34 -10.48 8.27 -1.46
N LYS A 35 -10.54 8.46 -2.79
CA LYS A 35 -11.28 7.59 -3.71
C LYS A 35 -10.40 6.50 -4.33
N ALA A 36 -9.10 6.51 -4.06
CA ALA A 36 -8.20 5.51 -4.58
C ALA A 36 -8.61 4.11 -4.09
N MET A 37 -8.54 3.13 -4.98
CA MET A 37 -8.86 1.74 -4.65
C MET A 37 -7.96 1.25 -3.51
N ASN A 38 -8.47 0.41 -2.63
CA ASN A 38 -7.63 -0.30 -1.68
C ASN A 38 -6.96 -1.52 -2.35
N PRO A 39 -5.91 -2.12 -1.73
CA PRO A 39 -5.17 -3.21 -2.35
C PRO A 39 -6.03 -4.42 -2.74
N ARG A 40 -7.05 -4.76 -1.94
CA ARG A 40 -7.97 -5.87 -2.27
C ARG A 40 -8.88 -5.54 -3.45
N GLN A 41 -9.31 -4.29 -3.61
CA GLN A 41 -10.06 -3.86 -4.80
C GLN A 41 -9.19 -3.92 -6.05
N VAL A 42 -7.89 -3.59 -5.94
CA VAL A 42 -6.95 -3.74 -7.05
C VAL A 42 -6.83 -5.21 -7.48
N LEU A 43 -6.76 -6.14 -6.53
CA LEU A 43 -6.71 -7.58 -6.81
C LEU A 43 -7.96 -8.15 -7.51
N LEU A 44 -9.09 -7.42 -7.49
CA LEU A 44 -10.30 -7.81 -8.22
C LEU A 44 -10.28 -7.35 -9.68
N GLN A 45 -9.37 -6.46 -10.05
CA GLN A 45 -9.20 -6.03 -11.44
C GLN A 45 -8.53 -7.13 -12.26
N PRO A 46 -8.79 -7.21 -13.57
CA PRO A 46 -8.08 -8.14 -14.45
C PRO A 46 -6.57 -7.97 -14.29
N ASP A 47 -5.85 -9.09 -14.09
CA ASP A 47 -4.39 -9.07 -14.07
C ASP A 47 -3.90 -8.88 -15.51
N PRO A 48 -3.30 -7.73 -15.87
CA PRO A 48 -2.89 -7.46 -17.24
C PRO A 48 -1.77 -8.41 -17.70
N ASP A 49 -0.97 -8.94 -16.77
CA ASP A 49 0.19 -9.77 -17.08
C ASP A 49 -0.03 -11.25 -16.76
N MET A 50 -1.17 -11.62 -16.16
CA MET A 50 -1.48 -12.96 -15.63
C MET A 50 -0.38 -13.52 -14.69
N LYS A 51 0.38 -12.65 -14.02
CA LYS A 51 1.52 -13.01 -13.15
C LYS A 51 1.16 -13.09 -11.67
N GLY A 52 -0.09 -12.82 -11.30
CA GLY A 52 -0.55 -12.70 -9.92
C GLY A 52 0.01 -11.48 -9.20
N VAL A 53 0.44 -10.44 -9.95
CA VAL A 53 1.05 -9.22 -9.40
C VAL A 53 0.40 -8.02 -10.05
N TRP A 54 -0.26 -7.20 -9.24
CA TRP A 54 -0.85 -5.96 -9.70
C TRP A 54 0.08 -4.81 -9.38
N ARG A 55 0.35 -4.00 -10.39
CA ARG A 55 1.17 -2.80 -10.27
C ARG A 55 0.29 -1.56 -10.34
N ARG A 56 0.59 -0.58 -9.50
CA ARG A 56 0.01 0.77 -9.61
C ARG A 56 0.98 1.82 -9.10
N GLU A 57 0.72 3.06 -9.46
CA GLU A 57 1.35 4.23 -8.88
C GLU A 57 0.29 4.97 -8.07
N ILE A 58 0.62 5.29 -6.82
CA ILE A 58 -0.30 5.94 -5.90
C ILE A 58 0.45 6.94 -5.03
N GLU A 59 -0.23 8.04 -4.73
CA GLU A 59 0.29 9.12 -3.92
C GLU A 59 -0.11 8.92 -2.45
N TYR A 60 0.90 8.88 -1.59
CA TYR A 60 0.79 8.78 -0.16
C TYR A 60 1.01 10.13 0.52
N ARG A 61 0.36 10.34 1.66
CA ARG A 61 0.56 11.49 2.51
C ARG A 61 1.65 11.23 3.53
N HIS A 62 2.75 11.96 3.44
CA HIS A 62 3.79 11.95 4.46
C HIS A 62 3.32 12.72 5.72
N THR A 63 3.86 12.35 6.89
CA THR A 63 3.50 12.97 8.18
C THR A 63 3.78 14.49 8.24
N ASN A 64 4.72 14.99 7.43
CA ASN A 64 5.03 16.42 7.32
C ASN A 64 4.04 17.21 6.42
N GLY A 65 3.08 16.53 5.78
CA GLY A 65 2.09 17.11 4.88
C GLY A 65 2.45 17.04 3.39
N GLU A 66 3.65 16.58 3.03
CA GLU A 66 4.05 16.38 1.64
C GLU A 66 3.43 15.11 1.05
N ALA A 67 3.40 15.07 -0.28
CA ALA A 67 2.96 13.92 -1.04
C ALA A 67 4.17 13.10 -1.54
N VAL A 68 4.08 11.77 -1.42
CA VAL A 68 5.12 10.84 -1.86
C VAL A 68 4.52 9.89 -2.89
N TRP A 69 5.09 9.85 -4.08
CA TRP A 69 4.68 8.93 -5.13
C TRP A 69 5.33 7.57 -4.92
N VAL A 70 4.49 6.54 -4.76
CA VAL A 70 4.94 5.18 -4.53
C VAL A 70 4.42 4.28 -5.65
N ARG A 71 5.33 3.57 -6.32
CA ARG A 71 4.94 2.45 -7.16
C ARG A 71 4.83 1.20 -6.32
N GLU A 72 3.64 0.61 -6.32
CA GLU A 72 3.34 -0.58 -5.54
C GLU A 72 3.25 -1.82 -6.42
N ASN A 73 3.77 -2.93 -5.90
CA ASN A 73 3.49 -4.26 -6.39
C ASN A 73 2.66 -5.00 -5.33
N ILE A 74 1.43 -5.36 -5.69
CA ILE A 74 0.42 -5.93 -4.81
C ILE A 74 0.28 -7.41 -5.16
N ARG A 75 0.42 -8.28 -4.15
CA ARG A 75 0.35 -9.73 -4.30
C ARG A 75 -0.56 -10.36 -3.25
N PRO A 76 -1.49 -11.26 -3.64
CA PRO A 76 -2.22 -12.05 -2.67
C PRO A 76 -1.31 -13.12 -2.07
N LEU A 77 -1.35 -13.30 -0.75
CA LEU A 77 -0.76 -14.46 -0.07
C LEU A 77 -1.87 -15.47 0.16
N THR A 78 -2.00 -16.45 -0.74
CA THR A 78 -3.12 -17.40 -0.78
C THR A 78 -3.22 -18.28 0.47
N GLU A 79 -2.09 -18.64 1.07
CA GLU A 79 -2.04 -19.48 2.28
C GLU A 79 -2.62 -18.79 3.53
N SER A 80 -2.44 -17.47 3.65
CA SER A 80 -2.86 -16.71 4.84
C SER A 80 -4.05 -15.79 4.60
N GLY A 81 -4.49 -15.60 3.35
CA GLY A 81 -5.51 -14.62 2.97
C GLY A 81 -5.07 -13.15 3.15
N GLN A 82 -3.77 -12.93 3.34
CA GLN A 82 -3.16 -11.61 3.46
C GLN A 82 -2.80 -11.03 2.09
N VAL A 83 -2.44 -9.75 2.08
CA VAL A 83 -1.95 -9.06 0.88
C VAL A 83 -0.56 -8.51 1.20
N LEU A 84 0.42 -8.85 0.36
CA LEU A 84 1.76 -8.28 0.41
C LEU A 84 1.83 -7.08 -0.53
N ILE A 85 2.37 -5.98 -0.03
CA ILE A 85 2.57 -4.76 -0.81
C ILE A 85 4.05 -4.42 -0.69
N VAL A 86 4.69 -4.29 -1.84
CA VAL A 86 6.07 -3.82 -1.94
C VAL A 86 6.05 -2.50 -2.68
N GLY A 87 6.40 -1.43 -1.99
CA GLY A 87 6.48 -0.08 -2.54
C GLY A 87 7.92 0.30 -2.87
N GLU A 88 8.10 0.96 -4.00
CA GLU A 88 9.30 1.74 -4.34
C GLU A 88 8.93 3.22 -4.42
N ASP A 89 9.81 4.08 -3.93
CA ASP A 89 9.71 5.52 -4.14
C ASP A 89 10.06 5.82 -5.61
N ILE A 90 9.23 6.62 -6.26
CA ILE A 90 9.40 7.03 -7.67
C ILE A 90 9.48 8.56 -7.82
N SER A 91 9.64 9.28 -6.71
CA SER A 91 9.89 10.73 -6.72
C SER A 91 11.29 11.11 -7.21
#